data_AF-R4XIT9-F1
#
_entry.id   AF-R4XIT9-F1
#
_cell.length_a   1.000
_cell.length_b   1.000
_cell.length_c   1.000
_cell.angle_alpha   90.00
_cell.angle_beta   90.00
_cell.angle_gamma   90.00
#
_symmetry.space_group_name_H-M   'P 1'
#
loop_
_entity.id
_entity.type
_entity.pdbx_description
1 polymer ?
#
loop_
_entity_poly.entity_id
_entity_poly.type
_entity_poly.pdbx_seq_one_letter_code
_entity_poly.pdbx_strand_id
1 'polypeptide(L)'
;MSVSTVLSIAVCIGPALVSAWYRPAVDTTWAIQYSGTYLDVSNPATVYDIDGFNATANLISGLHGAGHRVICYFSAGSIESYTPDAKQFPASVAGKVLDGWPDEKWLDVRQLSILRPLMLNRAQIAKDKGCDGLDWDNVDGY
;
A
#
# COMPACT_ATOMS: atom_id res chain seq x y z
N MET A 1 -15.44 64.75 12.62
CA MET A 1 -14.53 63.68 13.07
C MET A 1 -15.05 62.36 12.54
N SER A 2 -14.33 61.71 11.63
CA SER A 2 -14.52 60.30 11.31
C SER A 2 -13.18 59.79 10.80
N VAL A 3 -12.62 58.81 11.48
CA VAL A 3 -11.38 58.13 11.06
C VAL A 3 -11.77 56.69 10.76
N SER A 4 -11.68 56.31 9.48
CA SER A 4 -11.84 54.92 9.06
C SER A 4 -10.50 54.22 9.13
N THR A 5 -10.41 53.22 10.01
CA THR A 5 -9.27 52.30 10.07
C THR A 5 -9.54 51.12 9.14
N VAL A 6 -8.68 50.91 8.14
CA VAL A 6 -8.70 49.71 7.28
C VAL A 6 -7.75 48.69 7.90
N LEU A 7 -8.28 47.51 8.25
CA LEU A 7 -7.49 46.38 8.74
C LEU A 7 -7.07 45.51 7.55
N SER A 8 -5.80 45.54 7.17
CA SER A 8 -5.24 44.64 6.16
C SER A 8 -4.95 43.27 6.80
N ILE A 9 -5.68 42.24 6.39
CA ILE A 9 -5.34 40.85 6.68
C ILE A 9 -4.28 40.42 5.65
N ALA A 10 -3.05 40.24 6.11
CA ALA A 10 -2.01 39.58 5.31
C ALA A 10 -2.25 38.06 5.40
N VAL A 11 -2.75 37.46 4.32
CA VAL A 11 -2.77 35.99 4.17
C VAL A 11 -1.38 35.57 3.70
N CYS A 12 -0.58 35.02 4.61
CA CYS A 12 0.66 34.35 4.25
C CYS A 12 0.32 33.01 3.59
N ILE A 13 0.27 32.99 2.25
CA ILE A 13 0.25 31.74 1.48
C ILE A 13 1.67 31.18 1.54
N GLY A 14 1.96 30.38 2.57
CA GLY A 14 3.19 29.59 2.62
C GLY A 14 3.20 28.56 1.47
N PRO A 15 4.37 28.13 0.99
CA PRO A 15 4.44 27.07 0.00
C PRO A 15 3.72 25.84 0.56
N ALA A 16 2.83 25.24 -0.24
CA ALA A 16 2.23 23.96 0.09
C ALA A 16 3.37 22.99 0.43
N LEU A 17 3.35 22.41 1.63
CA LEU A 17 4.25 21.32 1.98
C LEU A 17 3.98 20.22 0.96
N VAL A 18 4.88 20.05 0.00
CA VAL A 18 4.93 18.82 -0.80
C VAL A 18 5.10 17.73 0.26
N SER A 19 4.08 16.90 0.44
CA SER A 19 4.18 15.76 1.35
C SER A 19 5.42 14.97 0.91
N ALA A 20 6.47 15.05 1.72
CA ALA A 20 7.66 14.26 1.48
C ALA A 20 7.23 12.81 1.71
N TRP A 21 7.22 12.02 0.63
CA TRP A 21 7.12 10.56 0.71
C TRP A 21 8.03 10.00 1.79
N TYR A 22 7.53 9.00 2.53
CA TYR A 22 8.28 8.36 3.60
C TYR A 22 9.57 7.74 3.05
N ARG A 23 10.69 8.08 3.69
CA ARG A 23 12.01 7.54 3.36
C ARG A 23 12.62 6.96 4.64
N PRO A 24 12.58 5.63 4.85
CA PRO A 24 13.18 5.02 6.03
C PRO A 24 14.70 5.24 6.06
N ALA A 25 15.26 5.33 7.27
CA ALA A 25 16.71 5.24 7.46
C ALA A 25 17.19 3.80 7.19
N VAL A 26 18.47 3.62 6.86
CA VAL A 26 19.04 2.31 6.50
C VAL A 26 18.90 1.27 7.62
N ASP A 27 18.90 1.71 8.88
CA ASP A 27 18.78 0.89 10.09
C ASP A 27 17.35 0.77 10.63
N THR A 28 16.35 1.19 9.86
CA THR A 28 14.93 1.08 10.23
C THR A 28 14.56 -0.38 10.49
N THR A 29 14.02 -0.66 11.67
CA THR A 29 13.49 -1.98 12.02
C THR A 29 12.11 -2.21 11.40
N TRP A 30 11.83 -3.46 11.04
CA TRP A 30 10.60 -3.82 10.36
C TRP A 30 10.07 -5.17 10.84
N ALA A 31 8.75 -5.33 10.81
CA ALA A 31 8.05 -6.57 11.10
C ALA A 31 7.14 -6.90 9.93
N ILE A 32 7.18 -8.15 9.46
CA ILE A 32 6.30 -8.66 8.40
C ILE A 32 5.28 -9.61 9.02
N GLN A 33 4.00 -9.42 8.66
CA GLN A 33 2.98 -10.42 8.91
C GLN A 33 1.84 -10.34 7.88
N TYR A 34 1.78 -11.32 6.98
CA TYR A 34 0.75 -11.39 5.93
C TYR A 34 -0.46 -12.28 6.30
N SER A 35 -0.37 -13.07 7.36
CA SER A 35 -1.41 -14.04 7.72
C SER A 35 -1.70 -14.09 9.22
N GLY A 36 -2.74 -14.84 9.57
CA GLY A 36 -3.26 -14.96 10.94
C GLY A 36 -4.50 -14.11 11.18
N THR A 37 -5.20 -14.37 12.28
CA THR A 37 -6.45 -13.67 12.63
C THR A 37 -6.21 -12.23 13.08
N TYR A 38 -5.07 -11.98 13.71
CA TYR A 38 -4.69 -10.68 14.28
C TYR A 38 -3.22 -10.38 13.99
N LEU A 39 -2.93 -9.11 13.72
CA LEU A 39 -1.56 -8.61 13.65
C LEU A 39 -0.95 -8.59 15.06
N ASP A 40 0.24 -9.16 15.21
CA ASP A 40 1.03 -9.02 16.44
C ASP A 40 1.63 -7.60 16.53
N VAL A 41 0.95 -6.72 17.25
CA VAL A 41 1.38 -5.35 17.50
C VAL A 41 2.30 -5.19 18.70
N SER A 42 2.78 -6.30 19.29
CA SER A 42 3.76 -6.24 20.40
C SER A 42 5.19 -6.03 19.92
N ASN A 43 5.45 -6.20 18.61
CA ASN A 43 6.75 -5.99 18.03
C ASN A 43 7.12 -4.49 18.02
N PRO A 44 8.26 -4.08 18.60
CA PRO A 44 8.66 -2.66 18.64
C PRO A 44 9.25 -2.16 17.31
N ALA A 45 8.95 -2.81 16.18
CA ALA A 45 9.42 -2.42 14.86
C ALA A 45 8.92 -1.02 14.46
N THR A 46 9.73 -0.30 13.70
CA THR A 46 9.36 1.03 13.19
C THR A 46 8.36 0.93 12.04
N VAL A 47 8.53 -0.08 11.18
CA VAL A 47 7.69 -0.34 10.01
C VAL A 47 6.99 -1.68 10.16
N TYR A 48 5.70 -1.72 9.86
CA TYR A 48 4.93 -2.94 9.69
C TYR A 48 4.64 -3.15 8.21
N ASP A 49 5.01 -4.31 7.69
CA ASP A 49 4.64 -4.77 6.36
C ASP A 49 3.56 -5.86 6.48
N ILE A 50 2.37 -5.55 5.97
CA ILE A 50 1.14 -6.30 6.24
C ILE A 50 0.32 -6.52 4.97
N ASP A 51 -0.53 -7.54 4.98
CA ASP A 51 -1.38 -7.88 3.83
C ASP A 51 -2.31 -6.71 3.42
N GLY A 52 -2.17 -6.26 2.18
CA GLY A 52 -2.86 -5.10 1.65
C GLY A 52 -4.36 -5.29 1.40
N PHE A 53 -4.86 -6.52 1.30
CA PHE A 53 -6.29 -6.81 1.15
C PHE A 53 -7.01 -6.92 2.50
N ASN A 54 -6.43 -7.62 3.46
CA ASN A 54 -6.99 -7.97 4.75
C ASN A 54 -6.81 -6.85 5.80
N ALA A 55 -5.73 -6.07 5.72
CA ALA A 55 -5.54 -4.94 6.62
C ALA A 55 -6.68 -3.91 6.45
N THR A 56 -7.25 -3.46 7.56
CA THR A 56 -8.31 -2.45 7.58
C THR A 56 -7.73 -1.05 7.77
N ALA A 57 -8.40 -0.02 7.26
CA ALA A 57 -8.00 1.38 7.50
C ALA A 57 -7.91 1.72 9.00
N ASN A 58 -8.77 1.11 9.83
CA ASN A 58 -8.74 1.29 11.28
C ASN A 58 -7.47 0.69 11.91
N LEU A 59 -7.04 -0.49 11.45
CA LEU A 59 -5.78 -1.10 11.90
C LEU A 59 -4.59 -0.21 11.55
N ILE A 60 -4.53 0.27 10.30
CA ILE A 60 -3.45 1.13 9.81
C ILE A 60 -3.41 2.46 10.59
N SER A 61 -4.57 3.10 10.78
CA SER A 61 -4.70 4.31 11.60
C SER A 61 -4.25 4.07 13.05
N GLY A 62 -4.55 2.90 13.62
CA GLY A 62 -4.07 2.49 14.94
C GLY A 62 -2.54 2.38 15.02
N LEU A 63 -1.91 1.75 14.03
CA LEU A 63 -0.45 1.65 13.92
C LEU A 63 0.20 3.03 13.79
N HIS A 64 -0.37 3.91 12.96
CA HIS A 64 0.07 5.30 12.84
C HIS A 64 -0.05 6.07 14.16
N GLY A 65 -1.15 5.89 14.89
CA GLY A 65 -1.37 6.48 16.22
C GLY A 65 -0.34 6.01 17.26
N ALA A 66 0.20 4.80 17.09
CA ALA A 66 1.29 4.26 17.91
C ALA A 66 2.70 4.64 17.40
N GLY A 67 2.80 5.42 16.32
CA GLY A 67 4.07 5.93 15.78
C GLY A 67 4.74 5.00 14.76
N HIS A 68 4.07 3.93 14.33
CA HIS A 68 4.57 3.03 13.29
C HIS A 68 4.27 3.56 11.89
N ARG A 69 5.00 3.05 10.91
CA ARG A 69 4.73 3.20 9.47
C ARG A 69 4.20 1.89 8.91
N VAL A 70 3.37 1.95 7.88
CA VAL A 70 2.73 0.77 7.30
C VAL A 70 3.06 0.64 5.82
N ILE A 71 3.63 -0.49 5.43
CA ILE A 71 3.77 -0.94 4.05
C ILE A 71 2.69 -1.99 3.81
N CYS A 72 2.03 -1.92 2.65
CA CYS A 72 0.99 -2.86 2.28
C CYS A 72 1.48 -3.78 1.16
N TYR A 73 1.53 -5.07 1.48
CA TYR A 73 1.89 -6.15 0.57
C TYR A 73 0.77 -6.45 -0.42
N PHE A 74 1.16 -6.62 -1.68
CA PHE A 74 0.35 -7.24 -2.73
C PHE A 74 1.28 -8.03 -3.65
N SER A 75 0.85 -9.19 -4.12
CA SER A 75 1.53 -9.78 -5.28
C SER A 75 1.36 -8.87 -6.51
N ALA A 76 2.42 -8.62 -7.26
CA ALA A 76 2.36 -7.88 -8.53
C ALA A 76 2.58 -8.79 -9.76
N GLY A 77 3.18 -9.97 -9.55
CA GLY A 77 3.47 -10.91 -10.62
C GLY A 77 2.71 -12.23 -10.55
N SER A 78 1.75 -12.38 -9.63
CA SER A 78 0.90 -13.55 -9.57
C SER A 78 -0.58 -13.21 -9.29
N ILE A 79 -1.44 -14.21 -9.50
CA ILE A 79 -2.86 -14.20 -9.15
C ILE A 79 -3.05 -15.20 -8.01
N GLU A 80 -3.42 -14.70 -6.84
CA GLU A 80 -3.81 -15.50 -5.68
C GLU A 80 -5.33 -15.74 -5.72
N SER A 81 -5.78 -16.99 -5.87
CA SER A 81 -7.19 -17.29 -6.18
C SER A 81 -8.20 -16.87 -5.10
N TYR A 82 -7.71 -16.66 -3.88
CA TYR A 82 -8.49 -16.26 -2.71
C TYR A 82 -8.61 -14.73 -2.55
N THR A 83 -7.86 -13.94 -3.33
CA THR A 83 -7.93 -12.48 -3.23
C THR A 83 -9.24 -11.92 -3.79
N PRO A 84 -9.76 -10.80 -3.25
CA PRO A 84 -11.03 -10.22 -3.69
C PRO A 84 -11.09 -9.83 -5.18
N ASP A 85 -9.94 -9.52 -5.78
CA ASP A 85 -9.84 -9.09 -7.19
C ASP A 85 -9.46 -10.21 -8.16
N ALA A 86 -9.23 -11.44 -7.68
CA ALA A 86 -8.80 -12.57 -8.51
C ALA A 86 -9.68 -12.80 -9.75
N LYS A 87 -11.00 -12.58 -9.63
CA LYS A 87 -11.98 -12.75 -10.73
C LYS A 87 -11.91 -11.64 -11.79
N GLN A 88 -11.18 -10.55 -11.54
CA GLN A 88 -11.01 -9.46 -12.49
C GLN A 88 -9.91 -9.77 -13.51
N PHE A 89 -9.02 -10.72 -13.21
CA PHE A 89 -7.96 -11.13 -14.13
C PHE A 89 -8.54 -12.04 -15.23
N PRO A 90 -8.38 -11.69 -16.52
CA PRO A 90 -8.79 -12.58 -17.59
C PRO A 90 -7.89 -13.81 -17.65
N ALA A 91 -8.43 -14.95 -18.10
CA ALA A 91 -7.65 -16.17 -18.25
C ALA A 91 -6.43 -16.01 -19.19
N SER A 92 -6.44 -15.02 -20.10
CA SER A 92 -5.33 -14.74 -21.01
C SER A 92 -4.06 -14.28 -20.32
N VAL A 93 -4.14 -13.69 -19.12
CA VAL A 93 -2.96 -13.24 -18.37
C VAL A 93 -2.45 -14.28 -17.37
N ALA A 94 -3.19 -15.37 -17.15
CA ALA A 94 -2.82 -16.40 -16.20
C ALA A 94 -1.79 -17.37 -16.80
N GLY A 95 -0.66 -17.50 -16.12
CA GLY A 95 0.44 -18.39 -16.47
C GLY A 95 0.40 -19.72 -15.70
N LYS A 96 1.60 -20.26 -15.45
CA LYS A 96 1.79 -21.50 -14.69
C LYS A 96 1.45 -21.29 -13.20
N VAL A 97 1.09 -22.37 -12.53
CA VAL A 97 1.03 -22.41 -11.07
C VAL A 97 2.41 -22.06 -10.50
N LEU A 98 2.43 -21.23 -9.46
CA LEU A 98 3.63 -20.85 -8.72
C LEU A 98 4.09 -22.03 -7.87
N ASP A 99 5.38 -22.38 -7.92
CA ASP A 99 5.90 -23.53 -7.17
C ASP A 99 5.79 -23.31 -5.66
N GLY A 100 5.30 -24.30 -4.92
CA GLY A 100 4.97 -24.18 -3.50
C GLY A 100 3.62 -23.52 -3.18
N TRP A 101 2.95 -22.88 -4.15
CA TRP A 101 1.71 -22.14 -3.96
C TRP A 101 0.62 -22.60 -4.95
N PRO A 102 -0.11 -23.69 -4.63
CA PRO A 102 -1.03 -24.33 -5.58
C PRO A 102 -2.24 -23.46 -5.98
N ASP A 103 -2.61 -22.51 -5.11
CA ASP A 103 -3.71 -21.57 -5.32
C ASP A 103 -3.26 -20.27 -6.00
N GLU A 104 -2.05 -20.25 -6.55
CA GLU A 104 -1.40 -19.08 -7.10
C GLU A 104 -0.82 -19.35 -8.49
N LYS A 105 -0.97 -18.38 -9.40
CA LYS A 105 -0.47 -18.49 -10.77
C LYS A 105 0.31 -17.26 -11.17
N TRP A 106 1.44 -17.45 -11.87
CA TRP A 106 2.19 -16.37 -12.49
C TRP A 106 1.32 -15.52 -13.43
N LEU A 107 1.63 -14.24 -13.53
CA LEU A 107 1.07 -13.32 -14.51
C LEU A 107 1.94 -13.23 -15.76
N ASP A 108 1.32 -13.19 -16.94
CA ASP A 108 2.00 -12.79 -18.17
C ASP A 108 2.22 -11.27 -18.18
N VAL A 109 3.33 -10.84 -17.58
CA VAL A 109 3.71 -9.43 -17.41
C VAL A 109 3.90 -8.66 -18.72
N ARG A 110 3.90 -9.34 -19.89
CA ARG A 110 3.93 -8.69 -21.20
C ARG A 110 2.60 -8.01 -21.55
N GLN A 111 1.49 -8.42 -20.93
CA GLN A 111 0.14 -7.89 -21.17
C GLN A 111 -0.17 -6.65 -20.31
N LEU A 112 0.73 -5.66 -20.35
CA LEU A 112 0.68 -4.48 -19.48
C LEU A 112 -0.58 -3.63 -19.63
N SER A 113 -1.22 -3.62 -20.80
CA SER A 113 -2.49 -2.89 -21.00
C SER A 113 -3.63 -3.45 -20.16
N ILE A 114 -3.58 -4.74 -19.83
CA ILE A 114 -4.55 -5.43 -18.97
C ILE A 114 -4.13 -5.31 -17.49
N LEU A 115 -2.84 -5.54 -17.22
CA LEU A 115 -2.34 -5.64 -15.84
C LEU A 115 -2.20 -4.30 -15.13
N ARG A 116 -1.80 -3.22 -15.84
CA ARG A 116 -1.57 -1.91 -15.20
C ARG A 116 -2.82 -1.37 -14.48
N PRO A 117 -4.03 -1.38 -15.06
CA PRO A 117 -5.23 -0.97 -14.34
C PRO A 117 -5.51 -1.78 -13.07
N LEU A 118 -5.25 -3.09 -13.10
CA LEU A 118 -5.46 -3.98 -11.94
C LEU A 118 -4.48 -3.65 -10.81
N MET A 119 -3.20 -3.46 -11.14
CA MET A 119 -2.18 -3.05 -10.16
C MET A 119 -2.41 -1.62 -9.64
N LEU A 120 -2.89 -0.71 -10.49
CA LEU A 120 -3.30 0.63 -10.06
C LEU A 120 -4.46 0.57 -9.08
N ASN A 121 -5.41 -0.35 -9.27
CA ASN A 121 -6.50 -0.55 -8.31
C ASN A 121 -5.96 -1.04 -6.96
N ARG A 122 -5.01 -2.00 -6.94
CA ARG A 122 -4.32 -2.44 -5.69
C ARG A 122 -3.61 -1.27 -4.99
N ALA A 123 -2.88 -0.45 -5.75
CA ALA A 123 -2.25 0.76 -5.21
C ALA A 123 -3.26 1.78 -4.66
N GLN A 124 -4.41 1.92 -5.32
CA GLN A 124 -5.49 2.79 -4.86
C GLN A 124 -6.11 2.28 -3.55
N ILE A 125 -6.35 0.97 -3.44
CA ILE A 125 -6.80 0.34 -2.19
C ILE A 125 -5.83 0.65 -1.04
N ALA A 126 -4.52 0.50 -1.26
CA ALA A 126 -3.52 0.79 -0.25
C ALA A 126 -3.55 2.28 0.18
N LYS A 127 -3.63 3.18 -0.80
CA LYS A 127 -3.73 4.62 -0.57
C LYS A 127 -4.99 4.97 0.25
N ASP A 128 -6.13 4.41 -0.11
CA ASP A 128 -7.41 4.70 0.56
C ASP A 128 -7.46 4.15 1.98
N LYS A 129 -6.74 3.06 2.26
CA LYS A 129 -6.56 2.53 3.61
C LYS A 129 -5.52 3.29 4.43
N GLY A 130 -4.68 4.09 3.78
CA GLY A 130 -3.67 4.93 4.42
C GLY A 130 -2.27 4.31 4.51
N CYS A 131 -1.91 3.33 3.70
CA CYS A 131 -0.55 2.78 3.71
C CYS A 131 0.50 3.86 3.34
N ASP A 132 1.66 3.85 4.00
CA ASP A 132 2.80 4.72 3.71
C ASP A 132 3.62 4.22 2.50
N GLY A 133 3.49 2.94 2.14
CA GLY A 133 4.22 2.31 1.04
C GLY A 133 3.54 1.03 0.52
N LEU A 134 4.10 0.50 -0.55
CA LEU A 134 3.67 -0.75 -1.20
C LEU A 134 4.85 -1.71 -1.25
N ASP A 135 4.58 -2.97 -0.91
CA ASP A 135 5.45 -4.09 -1.22
C ASP A 135 4.83 -4.91 -2.35
N TRP A 136 5.61 -5.14 -3.41
CA TRP A 136 5.15 -5.76 -4.65
C TRP A 136 5.87 -7.07 -4.87
N ASP A 137 5.18 -8.18 -4.57
CA ASP A 137 5.79 -9.51 -4.62
C ASP A 137 5.73 -10.14 -6.02
N ASN A 138 6.51 -11.20 -6.20
CA ASN A 138 6.56 -12.03 -7.41
C ASN A 138 6.98 -11.25 -8.66
N VAL A 139 7.83 -10.24 -8.54
CA VAL A 139 8.31 -9.40 -9.66
C VAL A 139 9.51 -10.01 -10.40
N ASP A 140 9.71 -11.32 -10.30
CA ASP A 140 10.89 -12.07 -10.72
C ASP A 140 10.58 -13.27 -11.63
N GLY A 141 9.36 -13.37 -12.17
CA GLY A 141 8.91 -14.49 -13.01
C GLY A 141 9.36 -14.48 -14.49
N TYR A 142 10.49 -13.86 -14.83
CA TYR A 142 10.95 -13.65 -16.22
C TYR A 142 11.29 -14.92 -17.02
#